data_AF-A0A538AKX2-F1
#
_entry.id   AF-A0A538AKX2-F1
#
_cell.length_a   1.000
_cell.length_b   1.000
_cell.length_c   1.000
_cell.angle_alpha   90.00
_cell.angle_beta   90.00
_cell.angle_gamma   90.00
#
_symmetry.space_group_name_H-M   'P 1'
#
loop_
_entity.id
_entity.type
_entity.pdbx_description
1 polymer ?
#
loop_
_entity_poly.entity_id
_entity_poly.type
_entity_poly.pdbx_seq_one_letter_code
_entity_poly.pdbx_strand_id
1 'polypeptide(L)'
;MRIALALPMLAAIVAGCSGSADHRSPSAAPKAKAKAVSHRITRATAQDIAWLGRLEKWGQKFGRAFDHADVTYQGVLGGTRTKVELRVALRPLVRCPTSLARHVGAPPTARYSSTYTLLVRACRSQRRYALAVTRSFKRGQASALQQVEEEGGNADTFFEQAYMELDKAMLANRRLPVIGGKVTRSRIEPRFSQAASVIAHRKVEIRCWSRREWRSTLKEYGAVAGRTDLAGFAQPPGRASLWPESCAVLVGFVYRHRRPARGAALEDTAFAVALLAHETEHLVSAGGSEAETECYGMQDIRWLARGLGANRRYAALLAETYWARFYPYEPEGYGTKRCRNSGPLDAHPKSDVWP
;
A
#
# COMPACT_ATOMS: atom_id res chain seq x y z
N MET A 1 27.05 -16.95 -7.73
CA MET A 1 26.04 -16.34 -6.84
C MET A 1 25.28 -15.28 -7.62
N ARG A 2 24.06 -15.57 -8.08
CA ARG A 2 23.19 -14.58 -8.71
C ARG A 2 22.54 -13.77 -7.58
N ILE A 3 23.11 -12.61 -7.28
CA ILE A 3 22.49 -11.64 -6.37
C ILE A 3 21.38 -10.97 -7.18
N ALA A 4 20.16 -11.50 -7.08
CA ALA A 4 18.97 -10.82 -7.58
C ALA A 4 18.65 -9.66 -6.62
N LEU A 5 19.22 -8.48 -6.87
CA LEU A 5 18.81 -7.23 -6.22
C LEU A 5 17.50 -6.75 -6.88
N ALA A 6 16.42 -7.50 -6.69
CA ALA A 6 15.09 -7.01 -7.02
C ALA A 6 14.56 -6.26 -5.79
N LEU A 7 14.78 -4.95 -5.75
CA LEU A 7 14.11 -4.07 -4.80
C LEU A 7 12.96 -3.35 -5.50
N PRO A 8 11.70 -3.53 -5.04
CA PRO A 8 10.57 -2.73 -5.49
C PRO A 8 10.58 -1.39 -4.73
N MET A 9 11.68 -0.63 -4.78
CA MET A 9 11.71 0.68 -4.14
C MET A 9 11.24 1.77 -5.08
N LEU A 10 9.91 1.90 -5.12
CA LEU A 10 9.08 3.13 -5.21
C LEU A 10 7.76 2.99 -5.97
N ALA A 11 7.42 1.78 -6.40
CA ALA A 11 6.00 1.42 -6.53
C ALA A 11 5.39 1.11 -5.14
N ALA A 12 6.19 0.65 -4.17
CA ALA A 12 5.74 -0.01 -2.94
C ALA A 12 5.26 0.87 -1.76
N ILE A 13 4.71 2.08 -1.98
CA ILE A 13 3.65 2.55 -1.05
C ILE A 13 2.26 2.16 -1.60
N VAL A 14 2.23 1.59 -2.81
CA VAL A 14 1.22 0.67 -3.36
C VAL A 14 1.96 -0.40 -4.21
N ALA A 15 2.62 -1.44 -3.62
CA ALA A 15 3.06 -2.72 -4.28
C ALA A 15 4.13 -3.59 -3.56
N GLY A 16 3.84 -4.86 -3.18
CA GLY A 16 4.81 -6.02 -3.08
C GLY A 16 5.97 -5.99 -2.04
N CYS A 17 6.71 -7.05 -1.64
CA CYS A 17 6.80 -8.49 -1.98
C CYS A 17 7.70 -9.27 -0.95
N SER A 18 7.60 -10.62 -1.02
CA SER A 18 8.54 -11.72 -0.61
C SER A 18 8.86 -12.00 0.88
N GLY A 19 8.55 -13.24 1.30
CA GLY A 19 8.94 -13.81 2.59
C GLY A 19 9.72 -15.11 2.43
N SER A 20 10.67 -15.32 3.33
CA SER A 20 11.23 -16.63 3.71
C SER A 20 11.45 -16.57 5.20
N ALA A 21 10.73 -17.43 5.93
CA ALA A 21 10.73 -17.46 7.38
C ALA A 21 11.77 -18.46 7.88
N ASP A 22 12.62 -18.03 8.80
CA ASP A 22 13.30 -18.92 9.73
C ASP A 22 13.16 -18.36 11.15
N HIS A 23 12.45 -19.13 11.99
CA HIS A 23 12.18 -18.82 13.39
C HIS A 23 13.34 -19.28 14.29
N ARG A 24 13.97 -18.34 15.01
CA ARG A 24 14.60 -18.61 16.31
C ARG A 24 14.25 -17.52 17.31
N SER A 25 13.50 -17.90 18.35
CA SER A 25 13.17 -17.07 19.50
C SER A 25 14.35 -16.95 20.47
N PRO A 26 14.63 -15.75 21.01
CA PRO A 26 15.36 -15.63 22.27
C PRO A 26 14.42 -15.34 23.45
N SER A 27 14.84 -15.87 24.60
CA SER A 27 14.22 -15.88 25.92
C SER A 27 13.90 -14.50 26.50
N ALA A 28 12.86 -14.45 27.34
CA ALA A 28 12.31 -13.27 27.96
C ALA A 28 13.13 -12.79 29.18
N ALA A 29 13.44 -11.49 29.21
CA ALA A 29 13.90 -10.76 30.39
C ALA A 29 12.78 -9.83 30.92
N PRO A 30 12.78 -9.47 32.22
CA PRO A 30 11.60 -8.95 32.91
C PRO A 30 11.28 -7.49 32.57
N LYS A 31 9.98 -7.22 32.39
CA LYS A 31 9.42 -5.95 31.93
C LYS A 31 9.39 -4.90 33.04
N ALA A 32 10.24 -3.89 32.92
CA ALA A 32 10.04 -2.62 33.61
C ALA A 32 8.80 -1.90 33.03
N LYS A 33 7.86 -1.51 33.91
CA LYS A 33 6.64 -0.78 33.54
C LYS A 33 6.98 0.66 33.17
N ALA A 34 7.41 0.90 31.93
CA ALA A 34 7.42 2.23 31.35
C ALA A 34 5.97 2.70 31.18
N LYS A 35 5.60 3.81 31.83
CA LYS A 35 4.34 4.50 31.58
C LYS A 35 4.34 4.92 30.10
N ALA A 36 3.56 4.22 29.29
CA ALA A 36 3.41 4.53 27.88
C ALA A 36 2.76 5.91 27.74
N VAL A 37 3.56 6.94 27.47
CA VAL A 37 3.06 8.22 26.98
C VAL A 37 2.39 7.92 25.64
N SER A 38 1.07 7.81 25.64
CA SER A 38 0.29 7.66 24.42
C SER A 38 0.46 8.94 23.62
N HIS A 39 1.42 8.97 22.69
CA HIS A 39 1.52 10.02 21.69
C HIS A 39 0.25 9.95 20.86
N ARG A 40 -0.69 10.85 21.16
CA ARG A 40 -1.93 10.98 20.41
C ARG A 40 -1.55 11.51 19.04
N ILE A 41 -1.71 10.68 18.01
CA ILE A 41 -1.51 11.12 16.62
C ILE A 41 -2.47 12.28 16.36
N THR A 42 -1.91 13.48 16.16
CA THR A 42 -2.63 14.71 15.83
C THR A 42 -2.81 14.79 14.31
N ARG A 43 -3.66 15.72 13.86
CA ARG A 43 -3.86 15.95 12.41
C ARG A 43 -2.62 16.60 11.80
N ALA A 44 -2.31 16.26 10.56
CA ALA A 44 -1.27 16.91 9.79
C ALA A 44 -1.61 18.38 9.57
N THR A 45 -0.61 19.25 9.75
CA THR A 45 -0.71 20.66 9.36
C THR A 45 -0.66 20.80 7.84
N ALA A 46 -0.99 21.98 7.29
CA ALA A 46 -0.84 22.22 5.85
C ALA A 46 0.63 22.08 5.39
N GLN A 47 1.58 22.45 6.25
CA GLN A 47 3.02 22.32 5.97
C GLN A 47 3.45 20.85 5.93
N ASP A 48 2.92 20.02 6.85
CA ASP A 48 3.13 18.57 6.85
C ASP A 48 2.66 17.95 5.53
N ILE A 49 1.43 18.27 5.09
CA ILE A 49 0.88 17.78 3.81
C ILE A 49 1.78 18.20 2.63
N ALA A 50 2.24 19.45 2.61
CA ALA A 50 3.13 19.93 1.56
C ALA A 50 4.50 19.22 1.59
N TRP A 51 5.02 18.88 2.77
CA TRP A 51 6.25 18.11 2.93
C TRP A 51 6.09 16.68 2.42
N LEU A 52 4.98 15.99 2.76
CA LEU A 52 4.67 14.66 2.25
C LEU A 52 4.58 14.64 0.71
N GLY A 53 3.92 15.63 0.11
CA GLY A 53 3.84 15.75 -1.34
C GLY A 53 5.20 16.02 -2.01
N ARG A 54 6.15 16.68 -1.32
CA ARG A 54 7.54 16.78 -1.82
C ARG A 54 8.29 15.46 -1.70
N LEU A 55 8.08 14.74 -0.59
CA LEU A 55 8.67 13.43 -0.36
C LEU A 55 8.22 12.42 -1.41
N GLU A 56 6.92 12.36 -1.72
CA GLU A 56 6.35 11.49 -2.76
C GLU A 56 6.98 11.75 -4.14
N LYS A 57 7.01 13.01 -4.57
CA LYS A 57 7.57 13.40 -5.88
C LYS A 57 9.06 13.08 -5.99
N TRP A 58 9.80 13.40 -4.92
CA TRP A 58 11.23 13.07 -4.85
C TRP A 58 11.45 11.57 -4.90
N GLY A 59 10.67 10.82 -4.11
CA GLY A 59 10.68 9.37 -4.06
C GLY A 59 10.49 8.81 -5.46
N GLN A 60 9.38 9.09 -6.13
CA GLN A 60 9.11 8.53 -7.47
C GLN A 60 10.25 8.78 -8.47
N LYS A 61 10.84 9.98 -8.45
CA LYS A 61 11.98 10.32 -9.31
C LYS A 61 13.22 9.51 -8.94
N PHE A 62 13.49 9.36 -7.66
CA PHE A 62 14.64 8.60 -7.15
C PHE A 62 14.50 7.10 -7.48
N GLY A 63 13.28 6.56 -7.38
CA GLY A 63 12.96 5.16 -7.66
C GLY A 63 13.21 4.79 -9.11
N ARG A 64 12.65 5.57 -10.04
CA ARG A 64 12.93 5.38 -11.48
C ARG A 64 14.42 5.44 -11.79
N ALA A 65 15.18 6.28 -11.09
CA ALA A 65 16.62 6.36 -11.25
C ALA A 65 17.35 5.13 -10.68
N PHE A 66 16.85 4.56 -9.57
CA PHE A 66 17.33 3.31 -9.00
C PHE A 66 17.07 2.13 -9.95
N ASP A 67 15.84 1.97 -10.45
CA ASP A 67 15.48 0.91 -11.41
C ASP A 67 16.35 0.97 -12.66
N HIS A 68 16.54 2.18 -13.20
CA HIS A 68 17.42 2.40 -14.35
C HIS A 68 18.87 2.02 -14.05
N ALA A 69 19.38 2.35 -12.85
CA ALA A 69 20.72 1.98 -12.42
C ALA A 69 20.88 0.46 -12.26
N ASP A 70 19.89 -0.23 -11.71
CA ASP A 70 19.92 -1.69 -11.55
C ASP A 70 19.89 -2.40 -12.91
N VAL A 71 18.96 -2.04 -13.80
CA VAL A 71 18.91 -2.59 -15.17
C VAL A 71 20.24 -2.36 -15.90
N THR A 72 20.83 -1.17 -15.74
CA THR A 72 22.14 -0.87 -16.34
C THR A 72 23.26 -1.69 -15.71
N TYR A 73 23.23 -1.89 -14.39
CA TYR A 73 24.20 -2.73 -13.67
C TYR A 73 24.16 -4.18 -14.16
N GLN A 74 22.97 -4.78 -14.26
CA GLN A 74 22.79 -6.12 -14.82
C GLN A 74 23.27 -6.20 -16.26
N GLY A 75 23.02 -5.16 -17.07
CA GLY A 75 23.53 -5.06 -18.44
C GLY A 75 25.06 -5.03 -18.51
N VAL A 76 25.74 -4.37 -17.58
CA VAL A 76 27.21 -4.39 -17.52
C VAL A 76 27.73 -5.77 -17.13
N LEU A 77 27.08 -6.45 -16.18
CA LEU A 77 27.43 -7.83 -15.81
C LEU A 77 27.24 -8.80 -16.99
N GLY A 78 26.19 -8.59 -17.80
CA GLY A 78 25.90 -9.37 -19.00
C GLY A 78 26.66 -8.94 -20.27
N GLY A 79 27.50 -7.90 -20.20
CA GLY A 79 28.25 -7.39 -21.36
C GLY A 79 27.42 -6.63 -22.41
N THR A 80 26.13 -6.33 -22.14
CA THR A 80 25.24 -5.59 -23.04
C THR A 80 25.27 -4.07 -22.81
N ARG A 81 25.89 -3.62 -21.71
CA ARG A 81 26.10 -2.21 -21.36
C ARG A 81 27.55 -1.96 -20.96
N THR A 82 27.95 -0.70 -21.05
CA THR A 82 29.30 -0.26 -20.70
C THR A 82 29.41 0.23 -19.25
N LYS A 83 30.62 0.16 -18.68
CA LYS A 83 30.91 0.76 -17.37
C LYS A 83 30.70 2.28 -17.35
N VAL A 84 30.76 2.94 -18.50
CA VAL A 84 30.50 4.39 -18.63
C VAL A 84 29.01 4.68 -18.45
N GLU A 85 28.14 3.92 -19.12
CA GLU A 85 26.68 4.03 -18.94
C GLU A 85 26.29 3.80 -17.49
N LEU A 86 26.85 2.77 -16.84
CA LEU A 86 26.57 2.51 -15.42
C LEU A 86 26.97 3.69 -14.52
N ARG A 87 28.13 4.31 -14.74
CA ARG A 87 28.53 5.50 -13.96
C ARG A 87 27.54 6.64 -14.14
N VAL A 88 26.97 6.82 -15.33
CA VAL A 88 25.93 7.83 -15.59
C VAL A 88 24.65 7.47 -14.84
N ALA A 89 24.19 6.22 -14.95
CA ALA A 89 22.98 5.72 -14.30
C ALA A 89 23.07 5.80 -12.76
N LEU A 90 24.26 5.62 -12.17
CA LEU A 90 24.48 5.73 -10.72
C LEU A 90 24.53 7.18 -10.19
N ARG A 91 24.62 8.21 -11.04
CA ARG A 91 24.74 9.62 -10.59
C ARG A 91 23.61 10.07 -9.65
N PRO A 92 22.33 9.74 -9.89
CA PRO A 92 21.25 10.11 -8.98
C PRO A 92 21.40 9.47 -7.59
N LEU A 93 21.87 8.22 -7.52
CA LEU A 93 22.10 7.48 -6.27
C LEU A 93 23.25 8.11 -5.47
N VAL A 94 24.34 8.47 -6.14
CA VAL A 94 25.45 9.22 -5.51
C VAL A 94 24.97 10.56 -4.95
N ARG A 95 23.99 11.19 -5.60
CA ARG A 95 23.39 12.47 -5.19
C ARG A 95 22.19 12.32 -4.25
N CYS A 96 21.87 11.12 -3.74
CA CYS A 96 20.71 10.90 -2.88
C CYS A 96 20.66 11.90 -1.70
N PRO A 97 21.74 12.09 -0.89
CA PRO A 97 21.66 13.00 0.26
C PRO A 97 21.38 14.45 -0.12
N THR A 98 22.02 14.95 -1.19
CA THR A 98 21.85 16.34 -1.64
C THR A 98 20.50 16.54 -2.32
N SER A 99 20.02 15.54 -3.05
CA SER A 99 18.70 15.52 -3.69
C SER A 99 17.59 15.55 -2.64
N LEU A 100 17.66 14.69 -1.62
CA LEU A 100 16.70 14.63 -0.51
C LEU A 100 16.64 15.98 0.23
N ALA A 101 17.80 16.52 0.62
CA ALA A 101 17.87 17.79 1.34
C ALA A 101 17.31 18.96 0.51
N ARG A 102 17.60 18.99 -0.80
CA ARG A 102 17.17 20.07 -1.70
C ARG A 102 15.69 20.00 -2.04
N HIS A 103 15.17 18.81 -2.35
CA HIS A 103 13.82 18.66 -2.89
C HIS A 103 12.77 18.37 -1.84
N VAL A 104 13.14 17.70 -0.74
CA VAL A 104 12.22 17.37 0.36
C VAL A 104 12.41 18.33 1.53
N GLY A 105 13.68 18.46 1.97
CA GLY A 105 14.06 19.23 3.15
C GLY A 105 13.61 18.56 4.46
N ALA A 106 14.05 19.12 5.60
CA ALA A 106 13.60 18.65 6.90
C ALA A 106 12.07 18.84 7.06
N PRO A 107 11.38 17.94 7.79
CA PRO A 107 9.95 18.08 8.03
C PRO A 107 9.67 19.31 8.92
N PRO A 108 8.54 20.00 8.70
CA PRO A 108 8.21 21.22 9.43
C PRO A 108 7.81 20.97 10.88
N THR A 109 7.42 19.73 11.22
CA THR A 109 7.02 19.32 12.57
C THR A 109 7.78 18.09 13.02
N ALA A 110 7.79 17.86 14.33
CA ALA A 110 8.41 16.67 14.94
C ALA A 110 7.79 15.34 14.46
N ARG A 111 6.59 15.40 13.88
CA ARG A 111 5.79 14.21 13.52
C ARG A 111 6.51 13.27 12.55
N TYR A 112 7.26 13.80 11.59
CA TYR A 112 7.98 13.01 10.58
C TYR A 112 9.51 13.11 10.72
N SER A 113 10.02 13.64 11.83
CA SER A 113 11.47 13.79 12.03
C SER A 113 12.21 12.45 12.06
N SER A 114 11.61 11.41 12.65
CA SER A 114 12.17 10.05 12.63
C SER A 114 12.28 9.50 11.21
N THR A 115 11.19 9.61 10.43
CA THR A 115 11.18 9.26 8.99
C THR A 115 12.30 9.95 8.23
N TYR A 116 12.42 11.28 8.36
CA TYR A 116 13.44 12.03 7.64
C TYR A 116 14.87 11.66 8.06
N THR A 117 15.09 11.41 9.36
CA THR A 117 16.40 10.97 9.87
C THR A 117 16.81 9.64 9.25
N LEU A 118 15.88 8.69 9.14
CA LEU A 118 16.10 7.40 8.50
C LEU A 118 16.36 7.54 6.99
N LEU A 119 15.59 8.39 6.29
CA LEU A 119 15.84 8.70 4.87
C LEU A 119 17.23 9.30 4.63
N VAL A 120 17.71 10.18 5.53
CA VAL A 120 19.07 10.72 5.44
C VAL A 120 20.12 9.61 5.60
N ARG A 121 19.91 8.66 6.51
CA ARG A 121 20.80 7.50 6.68
C ARG A 121 20.76 6.60 5.45
N ALA A 122 19.58 6.27 4.95
CA ALA A 122 19.36 5.50 3.74
C ALA A 122 20.09 6.12 2.55
N CYS A 123 19.92 7.42 2.31
CA CYS A 123 20.61 8.13 1.23
C CYS A 123 22.14 8.14 1.38
N ARG A 124 22.67 8.17 2.61
CA ARG A 124 24.12 8.09 2.85
C ARG A 124 24.64 6.70 2.50
N SER A 125 23.94 5.64 2.92
CA SER A 125 24.26 4.26 2.53
C SER A 125 24.15 4.06 1.02
N GLN A 126 23.08 4.55 0.38
CA GLN A 126 22.92 4.49 -1.07
C GLN A 126 24.08 5.15 -1.82
N ARG A 127 24.54 6.31 -1.35
CA ARG A 127 25.70 6.97 -1.95
C ARG A 127 26.94 6.09 -1.85
N ARG A 128 27.19 5.46 -0.69
CA ARG A 128 28.34 4.58 -0.50
C ARG A 128 28.23 3.32 -1.36
N TYR A 129 27.04 2.71 -1.43
CA TYR A 129 26.69 1.63 -2.36
C TYR A 129 27.06 1.99 -3.81
N ALA A 130 26.54 3.11 -4.34
CA ALA A 130 26.77 3.48 -5.74
C ALA A 130 28.26 3.74 -6.06
N LEU A 131 29.01 4.30 -5.10
CA LEU A 131 30.45 4.47 -5.22
C LEU A 131 31.20 3.13 -5.16
N ALA A 132 30.75 2.20 -4.32
CA ALA A 132 31.32 0.85 -4.22
C ALA A 132 31.08 0.04 -5.50
N VAL A 133 29.88 0.12 -6.09
CA VAL A 133 29.58 -0.50 -7.40
C VAL A 133 30.54 0.00 -8.47
N THR A 134 30.83 1.31 -8.50
CA THR A 134 31.78 1.85 -9.48
C THR A 134 33.21 1.32 -9.26
N ARG A 135 33.61 1.06 -8.01
CA ARG A 135 34.94 0.52 -7.65
C ARG A 135 35.06 -0.98 -7.92
N SER A 136 33.99 -1.76 -7.75
CA SER A 136 34.02 -3.22 -7.88
C SER A 136 34.45 -3.70 -9.27
N PHE A 137 34.26 -2.88 -10.30
CA PHE A 137 34.70 -3.18 -11.67
C PHE A 137 36.20 -2.97 -11.95
N LYS A 138 37.00 -2.59 -10.95
CA LYS A 138 38.48 -2.54 -11.04
C LYS A 138 39.07 -3.87 -10.54
N ARG A 139 40.19 -4.31 -11.13
CA ARG A 139 40.86 -5.57 -10.73
C ARG A 139 41.30 -5.51 -9.26
N GLY A 140 41.15 -6.64 -8.53
CA GLY A 140 41.65 -6.80 -7.15
C GLY A 140 40.81 -6.14 -6.05
N GLN A 141 39.54 -5.81 -6.30
CA GLN A 141 38.69 -5.04 -5.37
C GLN A 141 37.67 -5.92 -4.62
N ALA A 142 38.11 -7.00 -3.96
CA ALA A 142 37.22 -7.86 -3.16
C ALA A 142 36.46 -7.05 -2.07
N SER A 143 37.14 -6.10 -1.43
CA SER A 143 36.53 -5.19 -0.44
C SER A 143 35.45 -4.29 -1.02
N ALA A 144 35.50 -3.96 -2.31
CA ALA A 144 34.44 -3.16 -2.95
C ALA A 144 33.16 -3.98 -3.13
N LEU A 145 33.25 -5.28 -3.42
CA LEU A 145 32.08 -6.16 -3.52
C LEU A 145 31.40 -6.34 -2.15
N GLN A 146 32.20 -6.54 -1.09
CA GLN A 146 31.67 -6.59 0.27
C GLN A 146 30.95 -5.28 0.65
N GLN A 147 31.52 -4.13 0.30
CA GLN A 147 30.87 -2.83 0.51
C GLN A 147 29.58 -2.66 -0.31
N VAL A 148 29.51 -3.23 -1.51
CA VAL A 148 28.26 -3.21 -2.31
C VAL A 148 27.15 -3.95 -1.57
N GLU A 149 27.45 -5.13 -1.04
CA GLU A 149 26.47 -5.94 -0.31
C GLU A 149 26.03 -5.24 1.00
N GLU A 150 26.99 -4.81 1.81
CA GLU A 150 26.72 -4.17 3.10
C GLU A 150 25.96 -2.85 2.95
N GLU A 151 26.41 -1.96 2.06
CA GLU A 151 25.79 -0.65 1.89
C GLU A 151 24.45 -0.72 1.16
N GLY A 152 24.27 -1.71 0.28
CA GLY A 152 22.98 -2.05 -0.32
C GLY A 152 21.98 -2.44 0.76
N GLY A 153 22.29 -3.50 1.52
CA GLY A 153 21.41 -3.97 2.59
C GLY A 153 21.12 -2.93 3.68
N ASN A 154 22.11 -2.07 4.00
CA ASN A 154 21.91 -0.94 4.91
C ASN A 154 20.97 0.12 4.32
N ALA A 155 21.12 0.47 3.03
CA ALA A 155 20.23 1.42 2.37
C ALA A 155 18.79 0.89 2.39
N ASP A 156 18.62 -0.38 2.05
CA ASP A 156 17.34 -1.08 2.03
C ASP A 156 16.64 -1.03 3.38
N THR A 157 17.35 -1.49 4.41
CA THR A 157 16.88 -1.49 5.79
C THR A 157 16.45 -0.10 6.26
N PHE A 158 17.23 0.95 5.97
CA PHE A 158 16.89 2.30 6.43
C PHE A 158 15.71 2.92 5.69
N PHE A 159 15.54 2.64 4.40
CA PHE A 159 14.36 3.08 3.66
C PHE A 159 13.10 2.36 4.14
N GLU A 160 13.15 1.04 4.35
CA GLU A 160 12.04 0.27 4.92
C GLU A 160 11.63 0.82 6.29
N GLN A 161 12.60 1.02 7.18
CA GLN A 161 12.36 1.62 8.49
C GLN A 161 11.78 3.04 8.37
N ALA A 162 12.25 3.85 7.42
CA ALA A 162 11.72 5.19 7.20
C ALA A 162 10.23 5.16 6.82
N TYR A 163 9.85 4.28 5.90
CA TYR A 163 8.46 4.13 5.48
C TYR A 163 7.57 3.52 6.58
N MET A 164 8.11 2.60 7.39
CA MET A 164 7.40 2.13 8.58
C MET A 164 7.15 3.26 9.60
N GLU A 165 8.14 4.13 9.84
CA GLU A 165 7.95 5.29 10.73
C GLU A 165 6.98 6.32 10.13
N LEU A 166 7.02 6.50 8.80
CA LEU A 166 6.05 7.34 8.11
C LEU A 166 4.64 6.80 8.31
N ASP A 167 4.43 5.50 8.06
CA ASP A 167 3.16 4.83 8.23
C ASP A 167 2.64 4.95 9.66
N LYS A 168 3.48 4.63 10.66
CA LYS A 168 3.11 4.79 12.09
C LYS A 168 2.67 6.21 12.44
N ALA A 169 3.29 7.22 11.83
CA ALA A 169 2.96 8.61 12.07
C ALA A 169 1.65 9.05 11.40
N MET A 170 1.14 8.33 10.38
CA MET A 170 -0.02 8.76 9.60
C MET A 170 -1.34 8.73 10.38
N LEU A 171 -2.23 9.69 10.10
CA LEU A 171 -3.54 9.76 10.75
C LEU A 171 -4.37 8.50 10.46
N ALA A 172 -4.26 7.97 9.24
CA ALA A 172 -4.89 6.73 8.80
C ALA A 172 -4.56 5.52 9.72
N ASN A 173 -3.40 5.56 10.39
CA ASN A 173 -2.86 4.47 11.20
C ASN A 173 -3.01 4.63 12.70
N ARG A 174 -3.65 5.72 13.15
CA ARG A 174 -3.97 5.88 14.57
C ARG A 174 -4.83 4.74 15.07
N ARG A 175 -4.75 4.48 16.37
CA ARG A 175 -5.65 3.53 17.04
C ARG A 175 -7.09 4.05 16.96
N LEU A 176 -7.99 3.16 16.58
CA LEU A 176 -9.43 3.39 16.56
C LEU A 176 -10.10 2.40 17.51
N PRO A 177 -11.24 2.75 18.12
CA PRO A 177 -12.01 1.78 18.88
C PRO A 177 -12.63 0.73 17.93
N VAL A 178 -12.74 -0.52 18.39
CA VAL A 178 -13.43 -1.60 17.66
C VAL A 178 -14.91 -1.56 18.05
N ILE A 179 -15.79 -1.14 17.14
CA ILE A 179 -17.21 -0.95 17.43
C ILE A 179 -18.03 -1.30 16.19
N GLY A 180 -19.02 -2.17 16.37
CA GLY A 180 -19.97 -2.55 15.33
C GLY A 180 -21.12 -1.55 15.16
N GLY A 181 -21.69 -1.50 13.95
CA GLY A 181 -22.97 -0.83 13.71
C GLY A 181 -22.88 0.69 13.54
N LYS A 182 -24.01 1.37 13.78
CA LYS A 182 -24.16 2.80 13.52
C LYS A 182 -23.55 3.62 14.65
N VAL A 183 -22.43 4.29 14.37
CA VAL A 183 -21.81 5.28 15.25
C VAL A 183 -21.31 6.48 14.46
N THR A 184 -21.10 7.61 15.12
CA THR A 184 -20.70 8.89 14.49
C THR A 184 -19.19 9.12 14.47
N ARG A 185 -18.41 8.29 15.18
CA ARG A 185 -16.95 8.38 15.27
C ARG A 185 -16.25 7.34 14.39
N SER A 186 -15.00 7.61 13.99
CA SER A 186 -14.18 6.61 13.31
C SER A 186 -13.97 5.37 14.19
N ARG A 187 -13.95 4.20 13.56
CA ARG A 187 -13.84 2.90 14.24
C ARG A 187 -13.23 1.83 13.33
N ILE A 188 -12.83 0.73 13.93
CA ILE A 188 -12.67 -0.55 13.22
C ILE A 188 -14.02 -1.26 13.28
N GLU A 189 -14.54 -1.68 12.12
CA GLU A 189 -15.84 -2.35 12.00
C GLU A 189 -15.63 -3.88 12.06
N PRO A 190 -16.04 -4.56 13.14
CA PRO A 190 -15.68 -5.96 13.38
C PRO A 190 -16.31 -6.95 12.39
N ARG A 191 -17.54 -6.72 11.92
CA ARG A 191 -18.21 -7.64 10.98
C ARG A 191 -17.64 -7.49 9.57
N PHE A 192 -17.30 -6.27 9.17
CA PHE A 192 -16.64 -6.03 7.89
C PHE A 192 -15.23 -6.63 7.91
N SER A 193 -14.49 -6.42 9.01
CA SER A 193 -13.16 -7.01 9.23
C SER A 193 -13.20 -8.54 9.20
N GLN A 194 -14.21 -9.15 9.82
CA GLN A 194 -14.39 -10.60 9.80
C GLN A 194 -14.64 -11.12 8.37
N ALA A 195 -15.56 -10.50 7.63
CA ALA A 195 -15.88 -10.92 6.27
C ALA A 195 -14.67 -10.74 5.32
N ALA A 196 -13.99 -9.59 5.39
CA ALA A 196 -12.78 -9.32 4.62
C ALA A 196 -11.63 -10.27 4.97
N SER A 197 -11.50 -10.67 6.25
CA SER A 197 -10.44 -11.60 6.67
C SER A 197 -10.58 -13.01 6.07
N VAL A 198 -11.81 -13.41 5.69
CA VAL A 198 -12.03 -14.69 5.00
C VAL A 198 -11.44 -14.66 3.60
N ILE A 199 -11.69 -13.57 2.86
CA ILE A 199 -11.17 -13.35 1.50
C ILE A 199 -9.66 -13.14 1.54
N ALA A 200 -9.17 -12.28 2.45
CA ALA A 200 -7.75 -12.00 2.61
C ALA A 200 -6.93 -13.20 3.13
N HIS A 201 -7.59 -14.29 3.58
CA HIS A 201 -6.98 -15.43 4.25
C HIS A 201 -6.08 -15.06 5.44
N ARG A 202 -6.31 -13.89 6.05
CA ARG A 202 -5.58 -13.36 7.19
C ARG A 202 -6.43 -12.33 7.94
N LYS A 203 -6.08 -12.07 9.20
CA LYS A 203 -6.75 -11.02 9.97
C LYS A 203 -6.45 -9.66 9.35
N VAL A 204 -7.50 -8.96 8.93
CA VAL A 204 -7.42 -7.57 8.43
C VAL A 204 -8.37 -6.67 9.21
N GLU A 205 -8.06 -5.37 9.21
CA GLU A 205 -8.88 -4.33 9.82
C GLU A 205 -9.60 -3.52 8.74
N ILE A 206 -10.93 -3.50 8.79
CA ILE A 206 -11.72 -2.57 8.00
C ILE A 206 -12.09 -1.37 8.86
N ARG A 207 -11.62 -0.19 8.45
CA ARG A 207 -11.76 1.07 9.19
C ARG A 207 -12.84 1.92 8.54
N CYS A 208 -13.88 2.21 9.31
CA CYS A 208 -14.92 3.15 8.92
C CYS A 208 -14.63 4.51 9.54
N TRP A 209 -14.39 5.52 8.70
CA TRP A 209 -14.10 6.87 9.16
C TRP A 209 -15.36 7.68 9.42
N SER A 210 -15.27 8.67 10.31
CA SER A 210 -16.29 9.72 10.43
C SER A 210 -16.11 10.76 9.32
N ARG A 211 -17.22 11.40 8.87
CA ARG A 211 -17.18 12.52 7.91
C ARG A 211 -16.17 13.61 8.30
N ARG A 212 -16.13 13.95 9.59
CA ARG A 212 -15.24 14.96 10.15
C ARG A 212 -13.76 14.61 10.00
N GLU A 213 -13.41 13.33 10.05
CA GLU A 213 -12.03 12.87 10.04
C GLU A 213 -11.57 12.41 8.65
N TRP A 214 -12.50 11.91 7.82
CA TRP A 214 -12.21 11.40 6.48
C TRP A 214 -11.39 12.38 5.63
N ARG A 215 -11.84 13.64 5.53
CA ARG A 215 -11.14 14.66 4.72
C ARG A 215 -9.69 14.87 5.16
N SER A 216 -9.42 14.84 6.47
CA SER A 216 -8.04 14.99 6.98
C SER A 216 -7.22 13.73 6.72
N THR A 217 -7.80 12.55 6.93
CA THR A 217 -7.15 11.27 6.68
C THR A 217 -6.79 11.10 5.21
N LEU A 218 -7.75 11.33 4.32
CA LEU A 218 -7.58 11.20 2.88
C LEU A 218 -6.58 12.23 2.34
N LYS A 219 -6.62 13.48 2.83
CA LYS A 219 -5.64 14.50 2.43
C LYS A 219 -4.20 14.11 2.83
N GLU A 220 -4.03 13.54 4.01
CA GLU A 220 -2.72 13.09 4.49
C GLU A 220 -2.22 11.87 3.74
N TYR A 221 -3.05 10.82 3.64
CA TYR A 221 -2.73 9.63 2.87
C TYR A 221 -2.45 9.96 1.40
N GLY A 222 -3.32 10.77 0.79
CA GLY A 222 -3.21 11.15 -0.61
C GLY A 222 -1.98 12.00 -0.94
N ALA A 223 -1.40 12.69 0.03
CA ALA A 223 -0.13 13.39 -0.16
C ALA A 223 1.07 12.43 -0.30
N VAL A 224 0.94 11.20 0.21
CA VAL A 224 1.95 10.14 0.10
C VAL A 224 1.64 9.20 -1.07
N ALA A 225 0.36 8.91 -1.30
CA ALA A 225 -0.10 8.00 -2.35
C ALA A 225 -0.26 8.67 -3.72
N GLY A 226 -0.21 10.01 -3.79
CA GLY A 226 -0.40 10.76 -5.04
C GLY A 226 -1.85 10.85 -5.53
N ARG A 227 -2.85 10.41 -4.73
CA ARG A 227 -4.28 10.43 -5.06
C ARG A 227 -5.12 10.98 -3.91
N THR A 228 -5.99 11.96 -4.16
CA THR A 228 -6.74 12.67 -3.10
C THR A 228 -8.25 12.53 -3.16
N ASP A 229 -8.76 11.84 -4.17
CA ASP A 229 -10.19 11.58 -4.35
C ASP A 229 -10.40 10.08 -4.44
N LEU A 230 -10.63 9.46 -3.29
CA LEU A 230 -10.79 8.01 -3.16
C LEU A 230 -12.01 7.73 -2.29
N ALA A 231 -12.78 6.70 -2.65
CA ALA A 231 -13.85 6.17 -1.81
C ALA A 231 -13.34 5.14 -0.77
N GLY A 232 -12.13 4.64 -0.97
CA GLY A 232 -11.44 3.74 -0.05
C GLY A 232 -9.94 3.78 -0.29
N PHE A 233 -9.17 3.23 0.65
CA PHE A 233 -7.77 2.91 0.38
C PHE A 233 -7.29 1.80 1.31
N ALA A 234 -6.41 0.96 0.79
CA ALA A 234 -5.74 -0.09 1.53
C ALA A 234 -4.33 0.34 1.98
N GLN A 235 -3.91 -0.24 3.09
CA GLN A 235 -2.56 -0.13 3.62
C GLN A 235 -2.12 -1.56 3.97
N PRO A 236 -1.58 -2.29 2.99
CA PRO A 236 -1.11 -3.65 3.19
C PRO A 236 -0.06 -3.72 4.31
N PRO A 237 0.02 -4.86 5.01
CA PRO A 237 -0.72 -6.10 4.77
C PRO A 237 -2.09 -6.17 5.46
N GLY A 238 -2.48 -5.16 6.27
CA GLY A 238 -3.40 -5.42 7.38
C GLY A 238 -4.63 -4.55 7.50
N ARG A 239 -4.80 -3.47 6.72
CA ARG A 239 -5.94 -2.57 6.94
C ARG A 239 -6.44 -1.89 5.67
N ALA A 240 -7.74 -1.69 5.60
CA ALA A 240 -8.38 -0.83 4.62
C ALA A 240 -9.22 0.23 5.31
N SER A 241 -9.32 1.40 4.68
CA SER A 241 -10.08 2.55 5.15
C SER A 241 -11.17 2.88 4.15
N LEU A 242 -12.41 3.00 4.62
CA LEU A 242 -13.57 3.26 3.78
C LEU A 242 -14.16 4.65 4.04
N TRP A 243 -14.71 5.23 2.97
CA TRP A 243 -15.49 6.46 3.00
C TRP A 243 -16.72 6.33 3.92
N PRO A 244 -17.08 7.37 4.70
CA PRO A 244 -18.15 7.29 5.70
C PRO A 244 -19.52 6.91 5.12
N GLU A 245 -19.82 7.35 3.90
CA GLU A 245 -21.06 7.09 3.18
C GLU A 245 -21.19 5.60 2.82
N SER A 246 -20.16 5.00 2.22
CA SER A 246 -20.11 3.56 1.94
C SER A 246 -20.23 2.75 3.22
N CYS A 247 -19.54 3.16 4.29
CA CYS A 247 -19.70 2.55 5.61
C CYS A 247 -21.12 2.67 6.17
N ALA A 248 -21.82 3.78 5.93
CA ALA A 248 -23.21 3.94 6.38
C ALA A 248 -24.17 3.01 5.62
N VAL A 249 -23.95 2.83 4.32
CA VAL A 249 -24.69 1.87 3.49
C VAL A 249 -24.44 0.44 3.99
N LEU A 250 -23.17 0.05 4.16
CA LEU A 250 -22.80 -1.27 4.68
C LEU A 250 -23.37 -1.52 6.08
N VAL A 251 -23.40 -0.51 6.96
CA VAL A 251 -24.05 -0.66 8.28
C VAL A 251 -25.55 -0.89 8.14
N GLY A 252 -26.24 -0.18 7.25
CA GLY A 252 -27.65 -0.40 6.96
C GLY A 252 -27.92 -1.81 6.41
N PHE A 253 -27.05 -2.27 5.53
CA PHE A 253 -27.08 -3.62 4.99
C PHE A 253 -26.84 -4.67 6.10
N VAL A 254 -25.80 -4.55 6.91
CA VAL A 254 -25.38 -5.59 7.86
C VAL A 254 -26.21 -5.64 9.15
N TYR A 255 -26.57 -4.48 9.70
CA TYR A 255 -27.20 -4.39 11.02
C TYR A 255 -28.69 -4.07 10.99
N ARG A 256 -29.20 -3.56 9.87
CA ARG A 256 -30.63 -3.23 9.71
C ARG A 256 -31.29 -4.07 8.63
N HIS A 257 -30.58 -5.05 8.08
CA HIS A 257 -31.05 -5.94 7.02
C HIS A 257 -31.69 -5.19 5.84
N ARG A 258 -31.20 -3.99 5.51
CA ARG A 258 -31.68 -3.25 4.33
C ARG A 258 -31.25 -4.01 3.07
N ARG A 259 -32.22 -4.39 2.25
CA ARG A 259 -32.04 -5.17 1.01
C ARG A 259 -32.84 -4.53 -0.12
N PRO A 260 -32.52 -3.30 -0.54
CA PRO A 260 -33.21 -2.65 -1.66
C PRO A 260 -33.11 -3.53 -2.91
N ALA A 261 -34.24 -3.71 -3.60
CA ALA A 261 -34.33 -4.63 -4.74
C ALA A 261 -34.16 -3.94 -6.10
N ARG A 262 -34.11 -2.59 -6.15
CA ARG A 262 -34.00 -1.80 -7.39
C ARG A 262 -33.61 -0.34 -7.11
N GLY A 263 -33.23 0.37 -8.18
CA GLY A 263 -32.95 1.81 -8.18
C GLY A 263 -31.68 2.20 -7.44
N ALA A 264 -31.52 3.50 -7.19
CA ALA A 264 -30.30 4.07 -6.61
C ALA A 264 -29.88 3.39 -5.29
N ALA A 265 -30.82 3.02 -4.42
CA ALA A 265 -30.49 2.34 -3.17
C ALA A 265 -29.87 0.94 -3.37
N LEU A 266 -30.27 0.21 -4.43
CA LEU A 266 -29.63 -1.04 -4.79
C LEU A 266 -28.22 -0.79 -5.32
N GLU A 267 -28.07 0.20 -6.20
CA GLU A 267 -26.78 0.59 -6.79
C GLU A 267 -25.79 1.04 -5.70
N ASP A 268 -26.21 1.87 -4.75
CA ASP A 268 -25.42 2.27 -3.58
C ASP A 268 -24.97 1.06 -2.76
N THR A 269 -25.86 0.07 -2.56
CA THR A 269 -25.54 -1.14 -1.82
C THR A 269 -24.54 -2.02 -2.58
N ALA A 270 -24.71 -2.15 -3.89
CA ALA A 270 -23.80 -2.89 -4.77
C ALA A 270 -22.41 -2.25 -4.76
N PHE A 271 -22.32 -0.94 -4.98
CA PHE A 271 -21.08 -0.18 -4.93
C PHE A 271 -20.39 -0.28 -3.56
N ALA A 272 -21.13 -0.14 -2.45
CA ALA A 272 -20.52 -0.19 -1.13
C ALA A 272 -19.95 -1.58 -0.78
N VAL A 273 -20.57 -2.67 -1.25
CA VAL A 273 -20.03 -4.03 -1.09
C VAL A 273 -18.83 -4.23 -2.02
N ALA A 274 -18.92 -3.80 -3.28
CA ALA A 274 -17.83 -3.88 -4.24
C ALA A 274 -16.59 -3.11 -3.78
N LEU A 275 -16.76 -1.88 -3.26
CA LEU A 275 -15.68 -1.10 -2.68
C LEU A 275 -15.01 -1.85 -1.52
N LEU A 276 -15.77 -2.48 -0.62
CA LEU A 276 -15.16 -3.28 0.45
C LEU A 276 -14.39 -4.49 -0.12
N ALA A 277 -14.89 -5.13 -1.19
CA ALA A 277 -14.18 -6.23 -1.84
C ALA A 277 -12.90 -5.74 -2.53
N HIS A 278 -12.96 -4.66 -3.31
CA HIS A 278 -11.82 -3.99 -3.95
C HIS A 278 -10.72 -3.67 -2.94
N GLU A 279 -11.06 -3.00 -1.84
CA GLU A 279 -10.08 -2.66 -0.81
C GLU A 279 -9.56 -3.89 -0.06
N THR A 280 -10.32 -5.00 -0.03
CA THR A 280 -9.86 -6.27 0.52
C THR A 280 -8.87 -6.95 -0.43
N GLU A 281 -9.06 -6.85 -1.75
CA GLU A 281 -8.15 -7.41 -2.74
C GLU A 281 -6.79 -6.73 -2.76
N HIS A 282 -6.73 -5.42 -2.53
CA HIS A 282 -5.46 -4.74 -2.24
C HIS A 282 -4.75 -5.33 -1.02
N LEU A 283 -5.50 -5.90 -0.06
CA LEU A 283 -4.95 -6.62 1.09
C LEU A 283 -4.69 -8.10 0.81
N VAL A 284 -5.08 -8.67 -0.34
CA VAL A 284 -4.70 -10.02 -0.77
C VAL A 284 -3.39 -9.92 -1.54
N SER A 285 -3.42 -9.14 -2.61
CA SER A 285 -2.30 -8.92 -3.52
C SER A 285 -1.83 -7.47 -3.45
N ALA A 286 -0.94 -7.19 -2.50
CA ALA A 286 -0.45 -5.85 -2.25
C ALA A 286 0.18 -5.16 -3.47
N GLY A 287 0.55 -5.91 -4.53
CA GLY A 287 1.13 -5.41 -5.79
C GLY A 287 0.34 -5.76 -7.05
N GLY A 288 -0.94 -6.11 -6.93
CA GLY A 288 -1.84 -6.15 -8.07
C GLY A 288 -2.01 -4.77 -8.71
N SER A 289 -2.21 -4.75 -10.03
CA SER A 289 -2.67 -3.51 -10.69
C SER A 289 -4.10 -3.16 -10.24
N GLU A 290 -4.49 -1.89 -10.31
CA GLU A 290 -5.89 -1.49 -10.02
C GLU A 290 -6.90 -2.30 -10.84
N ALA A 291 -6.58 -2.61 -12.10
CA ALA A 291 -7.45 -3.45 -12.94
C ALA A 291 -7.55 -4.91 -12.48
N GLU A 292 -6.48 -5.47 -11.92
CA GLU A 292 -6.51 -6.82 -11.35
C GLU A 292 -7.27 -6.83 -10.03
N THR A 293 -6.99 -5.85 -9.15
CA THR A 293 -7.70 -5.67 -7.88
C THR A 293 -9.20 -5.45 -8.10
N GLU A 294 -9.57 -4.58 -9.04
CA GLU A 294 -10.96 -4.32 -9.40
C GLU A 294 -11.65 -5.58 -9.94
N CYS A 295 -10.97 -6.31 -10.83
CA CYS A 295 -11.50 -7.55 -11.38
C CYS A 295 -11.77 -8.62 -10.31
N TYR A 296 -10.82 -8.85 -9.41
CA TYR A 296 -10.99 -9.84 -8.34
C TYR A 296 -12.01 -9.38 -7.29
N GLY A 297 -11.98 -8.10 -6.90
CA GLY A 297 -12.92 -7.56 -5.92
C GLY A 297 -14.36 -7.64 -6.41
N MET A 298 -14.56 -7.41 -7.71
CA MET A 298 -15.86 -7.55 -8.36
C MET A 298 -16.39 -8.99 -8.35
N GLN A 299 -15.52 -9.99 -8.59
CA GLN A 299 -15.88 -11.42 -8.49
C GLN A 299 -16.20 -11.84 -7.03
N ASP A 300 -15.56 -11.20 -6.05
CA ASP A 300 -15.76 -11.50 -4.63
C ASP A 300 -17.01 -10.86 -4.00
N ILE A 301 -17.75 -10.02 -4.74
CA ILE A 301 -18.98 -9.40 -4.24
C ILE A 301 -19.96 -10.45 -3.71
N ARG A 302 -20.12 -11.58 -4.39
CA ARG A 302 -21.05 -12.64 -3.97
C ARG A 302 -20.64 -13.27 -2.64
N TRP A 303 -19.36 -13.58 -2.48
CA TRP A 303 -18.82 -14.19 -1.26
C TRP A 303 -18.87 -13.21 -0.10
N LEU A 304 -18.42 -11.97 -0.33
CA LEU A 304 -18.43 -10.92 0.67
C LEU A 304 -19.85 -10.60 1.14
N ALA A 305 -20.81 -10.39 0.21
CA ALA A 305 -22.20 -10.12 0.56
C ALA A 305 -22.82 -11.23 1.42
N ARG A 306 -22.50 -12.49 1.14
CA ARG A 306 -22.94 -13.64 1.96
C ARG A 306 -22.30 -13.64 3.34
N GLY A 307 -21.00 -13.37 3.43
CA GLY A 307 -20.30 -13.22 4.72
C GLY A 307 -20.88 -12.08 5.58
N LEU A 308 -21.43 -11.06 4.92
CA LEU A 308 -22.15 -9.94 5.55
C LEU A 308 -23.64 -10.23 5.84
N GLY A 309 -24.13 -11.42 5.50
CA GLY A 309 -25.49 -11.89 5.83
C GLY A 309 -26.53 -11.72 4.73
N ALA A 310 -26.16 -11.62 3.45
CA ALA A 310 -27.10 -11.79 2.34
C ALA A 310 -27.34 -13.28 2.01
N ASN A 311 -28.54 -13.58 1.51
CA ASN A 311 -28.80 -14.87 0.87
C ASN A 311 -28.16 -14.90 -0.54
N ARG A 312 -28.08 -16.09 -1.14
CA ARG A 312 -27.45 -16.29 -2.46
C ARG A 312 -28.06 -15.43 -3.55
N ARG A 313 -29.40 -15.33 -3.60
CA ARG A 313 -30.12 -14.55 -4.62
C ARG A 313 -29.78 -13.06 -4.54
N TYR A 314 -29.77 -12.49 -3.34
CA TYR A 314 -29.46 -11.07 -3.17
C TYR A 314 -27.98 -10.77 -3.40
N ALA A 315 -27.08 -11.68 -2.99
CA ALA A 315 -25.66 -11.55 -3.29
C ALA A 315 -25.39 -11.55 -4.80
N ALA A 316 -26.07 -12.42 -5.56
CA ALA A 316 -25.99 -12.41 -7.03
C ALA A 316 -26.51 -11.10 -7.63
N LEU A 317 -27.66 -10.60 -7.14
CA LEU A 317 -28.21 -9.32 -7.57
C LEU A 317 -27.21 -8.15 -7.38
N LEU A 318 -26.51 -8.09 -6.24
CA LEU A 318 -25.50 -7.05 -6.00
C LEU A 318 -24.32 -7.15 -6.98
N ALA A 319 -23.80 -8.35 -7.20
CA ALA A 319 -22.68 -8.56 -8.11
C ALA A 319 -23.05 -8.21 -9.56
N GLU A 320 -24.20 -8.67 -10.03
CA GLU A 320 -24.74 -8.35 -11.36
C GLU A 320 -25.02 -6.85 -11.53
N THR A 321 -25.55 -6.21 -10.49
CA THR A 321 -25.77 -4.74 -10.51
C THR A 321 -24.44 -4.01 -10.66
N TYR A 322 -23.42 -4.39 -9.89
CA TYR A 322 -22.12 -3.74 -9.97
C TYR A 322 -21.49 -3.91 -11.36
N TRP A 323 -21.45 -5.15 -11.87
CA TRP A 323 -20.92 -5.47 -13.18
C TRP A 323 -21.63 -4.75 -14.32
N ALA A 324 -22.95 -4.58 -14.24
CA ALA A 324 -23.71 -3.91 -15.30
C ALA A 324 -23.67 -2.38 -15.21
N ARG A 325 -23.54 -1.81 -14.00
CA ARG A 325 -23.72 -0.37 -13.76
C ARG A 325 -22.45 0.41 -13.48
N PHE A 326 -21.41 -0.23 -12.95
CA PHE A 326 -20.20 0.44 -12.48
C PHE A 326 -18.98 0.01 -13.27
N TYR A 327 -18.69 -1.29 -13.34
CA TYR A 327 -17.49 -1.82 -13.99
C TYR A 327 -17.20 -1.28 -15.41
N PRO A 328 -18.19 -1.12 -16.32
CA PRO A 328 -17.95 -0.59 -17.67
C PRO A 328 -17.59 0.90 -17.71
N TYR A 329 -17.86 1.64 -16.62
CA TYR A 329 -17.67 3.08 -16.48
C TYR A 329 -16.59 3.43 -15.46
N GLU A 330 -15.85 2.44 -14.95
CA GLU A 330 -14.72 2.68 -14.07
C GLU A 330 -13.64 3.52 -14.77
N PRO A 331 -12.86 4.32 -14.03
CA PRO A 331 -11.79 5.14 -14.59
C PRO A 331 -10.76 4.33 -15.38
N GLU A 332 -10.01 5.03 -16.24
CA GLU A 332 -8.88 4.42 -16.94
C GLU A 332 -7.90 3.77 -15.94
N GLY A 333 -7.53 2.52 -16.21
CA GLY A 333 -6.66 1.72 -15.36
C GLY A 333 -7.37 0.78 -14.38
N TYR A 334 -8.70 0.90 -14.20
CA TYR A 334 -9.51 -0.03 -13.39
C TYR A 334 -10.17 -1.13 -14.25
N GLY A 335 -10.46 -0.84 -15.52
CA GLY A 335 -10.98 -1.83 -16.46
C GLY A 335 -9.89 -2.59 -17.22
N THR A 336 -10.08 -3.89 -17.46
CA THR A 336 -9.24 -4.67 -18.38
C THR A 336 -10.03 -5.72 -19.16
N LYS A 337 -9.64 -5.95 -20.44
CA LYS A 337 -10.22 -7.01 -21.29
C LYS A 337 -9.89 -8.42 -20.80
N ARG A 338 -8.91 -8.55 -19.89
CA ARG A 338 -8.55 -9.83 -19.25
C ARG A 338 -9.60 -10.27 -18.22
N CYS A 339 -10.41 -9.34 -17.71
CA CYS A 339 -11.45 -9.60 -16.73
C CYS A 339 -12.77 -9.96 -17.43
N ARG A 340 -13.01 -11.26 -17.58
CA ARG A 340 -14.21 -11.83 -18.19
C ARG A 340 -14.32 -13.28 -17.79
N ASN A 341 -15.53 -13.85 -17.86
CA ASN A 341 -15.73 -15.29 -17.70
C ASN A 341 -14.78 -16.07 -18.64
N SER A 342 -14.11 -17.08 -18.09
CA SER A 342 -13.09 -17.89 -18.74
C SER A 342 -11.88 -17.09 -19.27
N GLY A 343 -11.69 -15.86 -18.76
CA GLY A 343 -10.57 -14.99 -19.08
C GLY A 343 -9.34 -15.23 -18.20
N PRO A 344 -8.20 -14.59 -18.51
CA PRO A 344 -6.98 -14.76 -17.72
C PRO A 344 -7.05 -14.28 -16.26
N LEU A 345 -8.06 -13.47 -15.91
CA LEU A 345 -8.30 -12.99 -14.54
C LEU A 345 -9.58 -13.57 -13.91
N ASP A 346 -10.14 -14.61 -14.51
CA ASP A 346 -11.23 -15.36 -13.89
C ASP A 346 -10.69 -16.14 -12.68
N ALA A 347 -11.19 -15.81 -11.48
CA ALA A 347 -10.85 -16.47 -10.23
C ALA A 347 -11.48 -17.87 -10.12
N HIS A 348 -12.49 -18.16 -10.94
CA HIS A 348 -13.27 -19.39 -10.92
C HIS A 348 -13.44 -20.00 -12.32
N PRO A 349 -12.35 -20.28 -13.07
CA PRO A 349 -12.40 -20.66 -14.49
C PRO A 349 -13.04 -22.04 -14.76
N LYS A 350 -13.46 -22.76 -13.71
CA LYS A 350 -14.19 -24.03 -13.80
C LYS A 350 -15.70 -23.85 -13.63
N SER A 351 -16.19 -22.62 -13.54
CA SER A 351 -17.59 -22.27 -13.35
C SER A 351 -17.98 -21.18 -14.35
N ASP A 352 -19.17 -21.30 -14.93
CA ASP A 352 -19.74 -20.22 -15.77
C ASP A 352 -20.44 -19.12 -14.96
N VAL A 353 -20.36 -19.18 -13.62
CA VAL A 353 -20.93 -18.17 -12.73
C VAL A 353 -20.06 -16.91 -12.79
N TRP A 354 -20.61 -15.85 -13.38
CA TRP A 354 -19.96 -14.54 -13.56
C TRP A 354 -20.96 -13.42 -13.22
N PRO A 355 -20.53 -12.21 -12.81
CA PRO A 355 -19.24 -11.87 -12.22
C PRO A 355 -18.86 -12.68 -10.99
#